data_AF-A0A0S8KJ27-F1
#
_entry.id   AF-A0A0S8KJ27-F1
#
_cell.length_a   1.000
_cell.length_b   1.000
_cell.length_c   1.000
_cell.angle_alpha   90.00
_cell.angle_beta   90.00
_cell.angle_gamma   90.00
#
_symmetry.space_group_name_H-M   'P 1'
#
loop_
_entity.id
_entity.type
_entity.pdbx_description
1 polymer ?
#
loop_
_entity_poly.entity_id
_entity_poly.type
_entity_poly.pdbx_seq_one_letter_code
_entity_poly.pdbx_strand_id
1 'polypeptide(L)'
;MHWDECAARLFACACAERVLSIFERICPGDGRPHKAIQASRQYALGEISMAELDAARTAAWDAAWYAAWDAARDAARDAARAAAWDAARTAAWDAACAAAWVAVRDAAWDAACDAEQRWQYRQLWCYLWGYLP
;
A
#
# COMPACT_ATOMS: atom_id res chain seq x y z
N MET A 1 3.87 48.36 -19.60
CA MET A 1 3.54 47.45 -18.49
C MET A 1 4.82 47.33 -17.67
N HIS A 2 4.89 47.99 -16.52
CA HIS A 2 6.10 47.98 -15.70
C HIS A 2 6.07 46.74 -14.83
N TRP A 3 7.01 45.82 -15.07
CA TRP A 3 7.19 44.62 -14.28
C TRP A 3 8.15 44.96 -13.13
N ASP A 4 7.62 45.05 -11.92
CA ASP A 4 8.38 45.31 -10.69
C ASP A 4 8.24 44.14 -9.70
N GLU A 5 8.97 44.20 -8.59
CA GLU A 5 8.98 43.12 -7.58
C GLU A 5 7.59 42.92 -6.93
N CYS A 6 6.81 44.00 -6.80
CA CYS A 6 5.46 43.94 -6.27
C CYS A 6 4.53 43.15 -7.20
N ALA A 7 4.53 43.49 -8.49
CA ALA A 7 3.75 42.77 -9.51
C ALA A 7 4.16 41.29 -9.59
N ALA A 8 5.47 40.99 -9.51
CA ALA A 8 5.96 39.62 -9.51
C ALA A 8 5.46 38.79 -8.31
N ARG A 9 5.45 39.37 -7.09
CA ARG A 9 4.94 38.70 -5.88
C ARG A 9 3.44 38.46 -5.93
N LEU A 10 2.66 39.46 -6.36
CA LEU A 10 1.20 39.31 -6.48
C LEU A 10 0.83 38.23 -7.51
N PHE A 11 1.56 38.18 -8.63
CA PHE A 11 1.37 37.14 -9.64
C PHE A 11 1.71 35.75 -9.08
N ALA A 12 2.83 35.61 -8.36
CA ALA A 12 3.19 34.35 -7.70
C ALA A 12 2.12 33.90 -6.68
N CYS A 13 1.53 34.83 -5.93
CA CYS A 13 0.42 34.54 -5.01
C CYS A 13 -0.82 34.00 -5.76
N ALA A 14 -1.20 34.62 -6.88
CA ALA A 14 -2.32 34.15 -7.69
C ALA A 14 -2.06 32.74 -8.28
N CYS A 15 -0.83 32.45 -8.69
CA CYS A 15 -0.44 31.11 -9.12
C CYS A 15 -0.54 30.09 -7.97
N ALA A 16 -0.05 30.44 -6.78
CA ALA A 16 -0.10 29.57 -5.60
C ALA A 16 -1.54 29.25 -5.17
N GLU A 17 -2.44 30.24 -5.20
CA GLU A 17 -3.86 30.04 -4.85
C GLU A 17 -4.57 29.04 -5.78
N ARG A 18 -4.23 29.05 -7.08
CA ARG A 18 -4.84 28.10 -8.04
C ARG A 18 -4.55 26.64 -7.72
N VAL A 19 -3.40 26.35 -7.12
CA VAL A 19 -2.98 24.99 -6.78
C VAL A 19 -3.22 24.63 -5.31
N LEU A 20 -3.70 25.58 -4.50
CA LEU A 20 -3.87 25.42 -3.07
C LEU A 20 -4.86 24.29 -2.72
N SER A 21 -5.90 24.12 -3.52
CA SER A 21 -6.88 23.03 -3.39
C SER A 21 -6.25 21.63 -3.42
N ILE A 22 -5.10 21.45 -4.10
CA ILE A 22 -4.37 20.18 -4.12
C ILE A 22 -3.83 19.86 -2.73
N PHE A 23 -3.25 20.86 -2.06
CA PHE A 23 -2.73 20.73 -0.70
C PHE A 23 -3.87 20.52 0.30
N GLU A 24 -4.96 21.27 0.21
CA GLU A 24 -6.11 21.15 1.12
C GLU A 24 -6.77 19.78 1.09
N ARG A 25 -6.74 19.11 -0.07
CA ARG A 25 -7.23 17.73 -0.20
C ARG A 25 -6.36 16.74 0.57
N ILE A 26 -5.07 17.02 0.72
CA ILE A 26 -4.12 16.16 1.43
C ILE A 26 -4.07 16.53 2.92
N CYS A 27 -4.12 17.81 3.25
CA CYS A 27 -4.04 18.35 4.60
C CYS A 27 -5.22 19.29 4.89
N PRO A 28 -6.42 18.74 5.17
CA PRO A 28 -7.59 19.55 5.45
C PRO A 28 -7.40 20.34 6.76
N GLY A 29 -7.73 21.64 6.71
CA GLY A 29 -7.68 22.52 7.88
C GLY A 29 -6.31 23.13 8.19
N ASP A 30 -5.25 22.79 7.44
CA ASP A 30 -3.96 23.44 7.60
C ASP A 30 -3.94 24.81 6.88
N GLY A 31 -4.09 25.87 7.67
CA GLY A 31 -4.10 27.25 7.17
C GLY A 31 -2.73 27.86 6.92
N ARG A 32 -1.61 27.15 7.14
CA ARG A 32 -0.26 27.71 7.00
C ARG A 32 0.07 28.17 5.57
N PRO A 33 -0.28 27.44 4.49
CA PRO A 33 -0.04 27.92 3.14
C PRO A 33 -0.89 29.15 2.78
N HIS A 34 -2.13 29.20 3.25
CA HIS A 34 -2.99 30.39 3.13
C HIS A 34 -2.34 31.62 3.77
N LYS A 35 -1.84 31.47 5.00
CA LYS A 35 -1.15 32.54 5.73
C LYS A 35 0.13 32.99 5.03
N ALA A 36 0.88 32.08 4.40
CA ALA A 36 2.09 32.43 3.64
C ALA A 36 1.78 33.23 2.37
N ILE A 37 0.72 32.86 1.65
CA ILE A 37 0.25 33.62 0.48
C ILE A 37 -0.23 35.01 0.90
N GLN A 38 -1.03 35.09 1.97
CA GLN A 38 -1.49 36.36 2.51
C GLN A 38 -0.33 37.26 2.95
N ALA A 39 0.64 36.71 3.70
CA ALA A 39 1.83 37.45 4.11
C ALA A 39 2.64 37.95 2.90
N SER A 40 2.74 37.13 1.84
CA SER A 40 3.44 37.54 0.60
C SER A 40 2.75 38.70 -0.12
N ARG A 41 1.41 38.76 -0.08
CA ARG A 41 0.64 39.91 -0.59
C ARG A 41 0.85 41.15 0.27
N GLN A 42 0.74 41.01 1.59
CA GLN A 42 0.91 42.11 2.53
C GLN A 42 2.32 42.72 2.45
N TYR A 43 3.33 41.87 2.28
CA TYR A 43 4.72 42.34 2.10
C TYR A 43 4.89 43.12 0.79
N ALA A 44 4.25 42.67 -0.30
CA ALA A 44 4.27 43.40 -1.58
C ALA A 44 3.63 44.79 -1.47
N LEU A 45 2.65 44.95 -0.57
CA LEU A 45 1.99 46.22 -0.26
C LEU A 45 2.70 47.05 0.82
N GLY A 46 3.80 46.53 1.41
CA GLY A 46 4.54 47.20 2.48
C GLY A 46 3.86 47.18 3.85
N GLU A 47 2.87 46.30 4.05
CA GLU A 47 2.05 46.22 5.27
C GLU A 47 2.70 45.39 6.39
N ILE A 48 3.60 44.47 6.05
CA ILE A 48 4.31 43.62 7.01
C ILE A 48 5.82 43.70 6.81
N SER A 49 6.55 43.38 7.87
CA SER A 49 8.00 43.27 7.86
C SER A 49 8.50 42.01 7.15
N MET A 50 9.76 42.03 6.74
CA MET A 50 10.44 40.85 6.19
C MET A 50 10.49 39.68 7.19
N ALA A 51 10.54 39.97 8.50
CA ALA A 51 10.54 38.95 9.55
C ALA A 51 9.20 38.21 9.62
N GLU A 52 8.09 38.92 9.51
CA GLU A 52 6.74 38.32 9.48
C GLU A 52 6.54 37.47 8.21
N LEU A 53 7.06 37.95 7.07
CA LEU A 53 7.06 37.17 5.82
C LEU A 53 7.85 35.86 5.98
N ASP A 54 9.05 35.91 6.55
CA ASP A 54 9.91 34.73 6.69
C ASP A 54 9.34 33.71 7.70
N ALA A 55 8.69 34.19 8.76
CA ALA A 55 7.97 33.33 9.70
C ALA A 55 6.82 32.58 9.01
N ALA A 56 6.02 33.27 8.19
CA ALA A 56 4.93 32.66 7.43
C ALA A 56 5.45 31.66 6.39
N ARG A 57 6.56 31.98 5.71
CA ARG A 57 7.23 31.09 4.76
C ARG A 57 7.73 29.81 5.44
N THR A 58 8.41 29.94 6.57
CA THR A 58 8.92 28.80 7.35
C THR A 58 7.78 27.89 7.80
N ALA A 59 6.69 28.47 8.32
CA ALA A 59 5.52 27.69 8.73
C ALA A 59 4.89 26.91 7.55
N ALA A 60 4.78 27.51 6.37
CA ALA A 60 4.28 26.81 5.18
C ALA A 60 5.24 25.73 4.67
N TRP A 61 6.55 25.95 4.77
CA TRP A 61 7.54 24.93 4.42
C TRP A 61 7.43 23.71 5.34
N ASP A 62 7.35 23.94 6.65
CA ASP A 62 7.14 22.86 7.63
C ASP A 62 5.84 22.11 7.34
N ALA A 63 4.77 22.82 6.97
CA ALA A 63 3.50 22.21 6.59
C ALA A 63 3.64 21.25 5.41
N ALA A 64 4.28 21.70 4.34
CA ALA A 64 4.54 20.89 3.16
C ALA A 64 5.42 19.68 3.48
N TRP A 65 6.44 19.86 4.32
CA TRP A 65 7.32 18.78 4.76
C TRP A 65 6.57 17.70 5.54
N TYR A 66 5.79 18.10 6.55
CA TYR A 66 4.98 17.16 7.34
C TYR A 66 3.97 16.42 6.47
N ALA A 67 3.29 17.13 5.56
CA ALA A 67 2.33 16.54 4.63
C ALA A 67 2.97 15.46 3.74
N ALA A 68 4.14 15.77 3.15
CA ALA A 68 4.86 14.85 2.29
C ALA A 68 5.37 13.62 3.07
N TRP A 69 5.87 13.84 4.28
CA TRP A 69 6.36 12.77 5.15
C TRP A 69 5.23 11.81 5.57
N ASP A 70 4.09 12.35 5.98
CA ASP A 70 2.94 11.54 6.41
C ASP A 70 2.37 10.73 5.24
N ALA A 71 2.19 11.35 4.08
CA ALA A 71 1.76 10.68 2.86
C ALA A 71 2.73 9.54 2.45
N ALA A 72 4.04 9.77 2.53
CA ALA A 72 5.03 8.74 2.23
C ALA A 72 4.98 7.58 3.23
N ARG A 73 4.76 7.87 4.52
CA ARG A 73 4.66 6.87 5.58
C ARG A 73 3.42 6.01 5.42
N ASP A 74 2.28 6.60 5.07
CA ASP A 74 1.04 5.87 4.85
C ASP A 74 1.11 4.99 3.60
N ALA A 75 1.65 5.52 2.49
CA ALA A 75 1.91 4.72 1.30
C ALA A 75 2.83 3.51 1.59
N ALA A 76 3.89 3.70 2.38
CA ALA A 76 4.78 2.63 2.78
C ALA A 76 4.08 1.56 3.65
N ARG A 77 3.22 1.98 4.58
CA ARG A 77 2.43 1.05 5.42
C ARG A 77 1.45 0.25 4.60
N ASP A 78 0.74 0.89 3.66
CA ASP A 78 -0.25 0.20 2.84
C ASP A 78 0.42 -0.80 1.89
N ALA A 79 1.56 -0.44 1.29
CA ALA A 79 2.37 -1.37 0.52
C ALA A 79 2.84 -2.57 1.36
N ALA A 80 3.34 -2.33 2.58
CA ALA A 80 3.78 -3.40 3.48
C ALA A 80 2.64 -4.33 3.88
N ARG A 81 1.46 -3.78 4.19
CA ARG A 81 0.25 -4.57 4.51
C ARG A 81 -0.19 -5.41 3.31
N ALA A 82 -0.25 -4.82 2.12
CA ALA A 82 -0.63 -5.53 0.90
C ALA A 82 0.31 -6.71 0.62
N ALA A 83 1.62 -6.49 0.71
CA ALA A 83 2.62 -7.54 0.54
C ALA A 83 2.49 -8.65 1.59
N ALA A 84 2.27 -8.31 2.86
CA ALA A 84 2.08 -9.29 3.92
C ALA A 84 0.81 -10.13 3.72
N TRP A 85 -0.30 -9.50 3.32
CA TRP A 85 -1.54 -10.21 3.01
C TRP A 85 -1.39 -11.14 1.81
N ASP A 86 -0.70 -10.70 0.77
CA ASP A 86 -0.48 -11.52 -0.42
C ASP A 86 0.39 -12.74 -0.11
N ALA A 87 1.50 -12.54 0.61
CA ALA A 87 2.36 -13.62 1.07
C ALA A 87 1.61 -14.62 1.96
N ALA A 88 0.78 -14.13 2.89
CA ALA A 88 -0.01 -15.00 3.78
C ALA A 88 -1.03 -15.83 2.99
N ARG A 89 -1.72 -15.25 2.00
CA ARG A 89 -2.68 -15.97 1.16
C ARG A 89 -2.01 -17.03 0.31
N THR A 90 -0.89 -16.71 -0.32
CA THR A 90 -0.11 -17.66 -1.12
C THR A 90 0.37 -18.82 -0.26
N ALA A 91 0.96 -18.54 0.90
CA ALA A 91 1.41 -19.59 1.82
C ALA A 91 0.26 -20.49 2.31
N ALA A 92 -0.90 -19.91 2.62
CA ALA A 92 -2.08 -20.68 3.02
C ALA A 92 -2.62 -21.55 1.88
N TRP A 93 -2.64 -21.04 0.65
CA TRP A 93 -3.07 -21.78 -0.53
C TRP A 93 -2.12 -22.95 -0.83
N ASP A 94 -0.81 -22.70 -0.84
CA ASP A 94 0.20 -23.72 -1.10
C ASP A 94 0.14 -24.83 -0.05
N ALA A 95 -0.01 -24.47 1.23
CA ALA A 95 -0.17 -25.43 2.32
C ALA A 95 -1.44 -26.29 2.15
N ALA A 96 -2.57 -25.67 1.78
CA ALA A 96 -3.83 -26.37 1.55
C ALA A 96 -3.73 -27.33 0.35
N CYS A 97 -3.13 -26.90 -0.75
CA CYS A 97 -2.91 -27.73 -1.93
C CYS A 97 -1.98 -28.91 -1.63
N ALA A 98 -0.88 -28.66 -0.91
CA ALA A 98 0.05 -29.72 -0.50
C ALA A 98 -0.65 -30.76 0.39
N ALA A 99 -1.41 -30.31 1.40
CA ALA A 99 -2.16 -31.20 2.28
C ALA A 99 -3.20 -32.03 1.51
N ALA A 100 -3.94 -31.41 0.58
CA ALA A 100 -4.91 -32.10 -0.26
C ALA A 100 -4.23 -33.16 -1.14
N TRP A 101 -3.07 -32.85 -1.73
CA TRP A 101 -2.35 -33.77 -2.59
C TRP A 101 -1.81 -34.98 -1.83
N VAL A 102 -1.25 -34.75 -0.63
CA VAL A 102 -0.83 -35.82 0.28
C VAL A 102 -2.01 -36.71 0.65
N ALA A 103 -3.14 -36.13 1.06
CA ALA A 103 -4.32 -36.90 1.42
C ALA A 103 -4.85 -37.76 0.26
N VAL A 104 -4.90 -37.22 -0.95
CA VAL A 104 -5.32 -37.97 -2.15
C VAL A 104 -4.34 -39.10 -2.46
N ARG A 105 -3.03 -38.84 -2.39
CA ARG A 105 -2.01 -39.86 -2.65
C ARG A 105 -2.07 -40.98 -1.63
N ASP A 106 -2.17 -40.65 -0.35
CA ASP A 106 -2.19 -41.62 0.74
C ASP A 106 -3.47 -42.49 0.62
N ALA A 107 -4.62 -41.89 0.33
CA ALA A 107 -5.86 -42.65 0.06
C ALA A 107 -5.75 -43.56 -1.18
N ALA A 108 -5.07 -43.11 -2.24
CA ALA A 108 -4.83 -43.94 -3.42
C ALA A 108 -3.88 -45.11 -3.13
N TRP A 109 -2.87 -44.88 -2.29
CA TRP A 109 -1.95 -45.93 -1.84
C TRP A 109 -2.67 -46.98 -0.99
N ASP A 110 -3.47 -46.55 -0.01
CA ASP A 110 -4.27 -47.45 0.83
C ASP A 110 -5.22 -48.30 -0.02
N ALA A 111 -5.91 -47.70 -0.99
CA ALA A 111 -6.78 -48.42 -1.91
C ALA A 111 -6.03 -49.45 -2.79
N ALA A 112 -4.81 -49.13 -3.22
CA ALA A 112 -3.98 -50.04 -3.99
C ALA A 112 -3.49 -51.22 -3.13
N CYS A 113 -3.05 -50.95 -1.89
CA CYS A 113 -2.66 -51.99 -0.94
C CYS A 113 -3.84 -52.92 -0.60
N ASP A 114 -5.03 -52.37 -0.38
CA ASP A 114 -6.25 -53.15 -0.14
C ASP A 114 -6.60 -54.05 -1.34
N ALA A 115 -6.49 -53.51 -2.56
CA ALA A 115 -6.75 -54.28 -3.78
C ALA A 115 -5.75 -55.43 -3.95
N GLU A 116 -4.47 -55.17 -3.70
CA GLU A 116 -3.39 -56.16 -3.77
C GLU A 116 -3.58 -57.25 -2.72
N GLN A 117 -3.87 -56.90 -1.46
CA GLN A 117 -4.16 -57.88 -0.40
C GLN A 117 -5.34 -58.78 -0.78
N ARG A 118 -6.44 -58.21 -1.29
CA ARG A 118 -7.61 -58.99 -1.75
C ARG A 118 -7.25 -59.95 -2.88
N TRP A 119 -6.38 -59.53 -3.80
CA TRP A 119 -5.89 -60.41 -4.86
C TRP A 119 -5.04 -61.54 -4.30
N GLN A 120 -4.09 -61.25 -3.41
CA GLN A 120 -3.23 -62.24 -2.77
C GLN A 120 -4.03 -63.28 -2.00
N TYR A 121 -5.04 -62.85 -1.21
CA TYR A 121 -5.94 -63.76 -0.52
C TYR A 121 -6.69 -64.70 -1.49
N ARG A 122 -7.15 -64.17 -2.62
CA ARG A 122 -7.83 -64.97 -3.65
C ARG A 122 -6.88 -65.99 -4.27
N GLN A 123 -5.65 -65.59 -4.61
CA GLN A 123 -4.66 -66.50 -5.18
C GLN A 123 -4.27 -67.60 -4.20
N LEU A 124 -4.01 -67.25 -2.94
CA LEU A 124 -3.69 -68.22 -1.90
C LEU A 124 -4.79 -69.27 -1.76
N TRP A 125 -6.06 -68.85 -1.80
CA TRP A 125 -7.21 -69.75 -1.76
C TRP A 125 -7.24 -70.71 -2.97
N CYS A 126 -6.97 -70.20 -4.17
CA CYS A 126 -6.83 -71.01 -5.39
C CYS A 126 -5.72 -72.06 -5.28
N TYR A 127 -4.53 -71.65 -4.81
CA TYR A 127 -3.38 -72.55 -4.65
C TYR A 127 -3.63 -73.64 -3.61
N LEU A 128 -4.22 -73.27 -2.48
CA LEU A 128 -4.47 -74.20 -1.40
C LEU A 128 -5.48 -75.26 -1.83
N TRP A 129 -6.65 -74.86 -2.35
CA TRP A 129 -7.75 -75.80 -2.64
C TRP A 129 -7.83 -76.27 -4.11
N GLY A 130 -6.73 -76.19 -4.85
CA GLY A 130 -6.55 -76.92 -6.11
C GLY A 130 -7.32 -76.37 -7.32
N TYR A 131 -7.86 -75.15 -7.25
CA TYR A 131 -8.37 -74.43 -8.42
C TYR A 131 -7.22 -73.62 -9.03
N LEU A 132 -6.30 -74.30 -9.72
CA LEU A 132 -5.42 -73.60 -10.66
C LEU A 132 -6.28 -72.95 -11.75
N PRO A 133 -6.07 -71.66 -12.09
CA PRO A 133 -6.65 -71.09 -13.30
C PRO A 133 -6.19 -71.84 -14.56
#